data_AF-A0A392UH19-F1
#
_entry.id   AF-A0A392UH19-F1
#
_cell.length_a   1.000
_cell.length_b   1.000
_cell.length_c   1.000
_cell.angle_alpha   90.00
_cell.angle_beta   90.00
_cell.angle_gamma   90.00
#
_symmetry.space_group_name_H-M   'P 1'
#
loop_
_entity.id
_entity.type
_entity.pdbx_description
1 polymer ?
#
loop_
_entity_poly.entity_id
_entity_poly.type
_entity_poly.pdbx_seq_one_letter_code
_entity_poly.pdbx_strand_id
1 'polypeptide(L)' 'MGAVIRDDLGQVMASATWNRKGAPEPLQAEVMAMLQTIILAKECCFSLVIFETDSLDLIRFLFG' A
#
# COMPACT_ATOMS: atom_id res chain seq x y z
N MET A 1 -0.72 7.67 6.86
CA MET A 1 -0.55 6.57 5.88
C MET A 1 -1.92 6.04 5.50
N GLY A 2 -2.14 5.75 4.22
CA GLY A 2 -3.42 5.23 3.75
C GLY A 2 -3.25 4.46 2.46
N ALA A 3 -4.33 3.79 2.06
CA ALA A 3 -4.40 3.00 0.85
C ALA A 3 -5.75 3.22 0.18
N VAL A 4 -5.74 3.19 -1.15
CA VAL A 4 -6.94 3.19 -1.99
C VAL A 4 -6.79 2.04 -2.96
N ILE A 5 -7.75 1.12 -2.96
CA ILE A 5 -7.83 0.00 -3.90
C ILE A 5 -8.94 0.32 -4.89
N ARG A 6 -8.62 0.22 -6.18
CA ARG A 6 -9.55 0.49 -7.28
C ARG A 6 -9.74 -0.75 -8.13
N ASP A 7 -10.90 -0.83 -8.79
CA ASP A 7 -11.11 -1.76 -9.90
C ASP A 7 -10.38 -1.28 -11.17
N ASP A 8 -10.48 -2.08 -12.24
CA ASP A 8 -9.90 -1.80 -13.56
C ASP A 8 -10.55 -0.61 -14.28
N LEU A 9 -11.73 -0.18 -13.84
CA LEU A 9 -12.41 1.03 -14.31
C LEU A 9 -12.03 2.27 -13.48
N GLY A 10 -11.17 2.11 -12.47
CA GLY A 10 -10.74 3.18 -11.57
C GLY A 10 -11.72 3.51 -10.45
N GLN A 11 -12.78 2.72 -10.24
CA GLN A 11 -13.72 2.90 -9.15
C GLN A 11 -13.12 2.41 -7.84
N VAL A 12 -13.35 3.15 -6.75
CA VAL A 12 -12.82 2.79 -5.42
C VAL A 12 -13.60 1.58 -4.88
N MET A 13 -12.90 0.48 -4.67
CA MET A 13 -13.43 -0.76 -4.09
C MET A 13 -13.23 -0.82 -2.58
N ALA A 14 -12.10 -0.27 -2.10
CA ALA A 14 -11.79 -0.15 -0.69
C ALA A 14 -10.83 1.02 -0.45
N SER A 15 -10.91 1.63 0.74
CA SER A 15 -9.94 2.63 1.18
C SER A 15 -9.76 2.56 2.68
N ALA A 16 -8.53 2.76 3.15
CA ALA A 16 -8.24 2.80 4.58
C ALA A 16 -7.21 3.87 4.89
N THR A 17 -7.31 4.41 6.11
CA THR A 17 -6.28 5.27 6.69
C THR A 17 -5.89 4.69 8.03
N TRP A 18 -4.60 4.64 8.33
CA TRP A 18 -4.11 4.18 9.62
C TRP A 18 -3.46 5.32 10.38
N ASN A 19 -3.96 5.55 11.59
CA ASN A 19 -3.37 6.51 12.50
C ASN A 19 -2.22 5.81 13.27
N ARG A 20 -1.02 5.84 12.70
CA ARG A 20 0.21 5.38 13.35
C ARG A 20 1.12 6.57 13.61
N LYS A 21 1.86 6.53 14.74
CA LYS A 21 3.01 7.41 14.93
C LYS A 21 3.93 7.21 13.73
N GLY A 22 4.35 8.31 13.10
CA GLY A 22 5.20 8.27 11.90
C GLY A 22 6.43 7.40 12.12
N ALA A 23 6.89 6.73 11.06
CA ALA A 23 8.19 6.06 11.10
C ALA A 23 9.29 7.13 11.01
N PRO A 24 10.42 6.97 11.72
CA PRO A 24 11.55 7.90 11.64
C PRO A 24 12.19 7.89 10.25
N GLU A 25 12.20 6.74 9.59
CA GLU A 25 12.77 6.57 8.24
C GLU A 25 11.67 6.55 7.17
N PRO A 26 11.76 7.37 6.10
CA PRO A 26 10.77 7.40 5.03
C PRO A 26 10.53 6.04 4.38
N LEU A 27 11.60 5.29 4.06
CA LEU A 27 11.49 3.96 3.48
C LEU A 27 10.70 3.00 4.39
N GLN A 28 10.91 3.09 5.72
CA GLN A 28 10.17 2.28 6.66
C GLN A 28 8.67 2.63 6.67
N ALA A 29 8.32 3.92 6.52
CA ALA A 29 6.92 4.35 6.40
C ALA A 29 6.27 3.75 5.13
N GLU A 30 6.97 3.77 4.00
CA GLU A 30 6.49 3.24 2.73
C GLU A 30 6.33 1.71 2.75
N VAL A 31 7.30 0.98 3.31
CA VAL A 31 7.20 -0.47 3.51
C VAL A 31 6.00 -0.81 4.40
N MET A 32 5.79 -0.05 5.48
CA MET A 32 4.61 -0.23 6.35
C MET A 32 3.29 0.06 5.61
N ALA A 33 3.27 1.04 4.70
CA ALA A 33 2.10 1.37 3.89
C ALA A 33 1.72 0.22 2.97
N MET A 34 2.70 -0.32 2.27
CA MET A 34 2.51 -1.44 1.37
C MET A 34 2.05 -2.69 2.14
N LEU A 35 2.66 -3.00 3.29
CA LEU A 35 2.25 -4.14 4.13
C LEU A 35 0.80 -4.02 4.61
N GLN A 36 0.39 -2.84 5.10
CA GLN A 36 -1.01 -2.64 5.52
C GLN A 36 -1.98 -2.73 4.33
N THR A 37 -1.56 -2.27 3.16
CA THR A 37 -2.35 -2.41 1.92
C THR A 37 -2.53 -3.88 1.51
N ILE A 38 -1.48 -4.71 1.64
CA ILE A 38 -1.56 -6.16 1.41
C ILE A 38 -2.54 -6.82 2.38
N ILE A 39 -2.50 -6.45 3.66
CA ILE A 39 -3.43 -6.98 4.68
C ILE A 39 -4.86 -6.58 4.33
N LEU A 40 -5.11 -5.31 4.01
CA LEU A 40 -6.43 -4.83 3.59
C LEU A 40 -6.94 -5.60 2.37
N ALA A 41 -6.10 -5.77 1.36
CA ALA A 41 -6.47 -6.51 0.16
C ALA A 41 -6.86 -7.96 0.46
N LYS A 42 -6.12 -8.61 1.37
CA LYS A 42 -6.43 -9.96 1.84
C LYS A 42 -7.76 -9.99 2.61
N GLU A 43 -8.01 -9.03 3.49
CA GLU A 43 -9.27 -8.92 4.24
C GLU A 43 -10.48 -8.68 3.32
N CYS A 44 -10.28 -7.97 2.21
CA CYS A 44 -11.27 -7.79 1.16
C CYS A 44 -11.38 -8.99 0.18
N CYS A 45 -10.63 -10.07 0.40
CA CYS A 45 -10.58 -11.25 -0.46
C CYS A 45 -10.23 -10.96 -1.94
N PHE A 46 -9.42 -9.92 -2.22
CA PHE A 46 -8.93 -9.69 -3.57
C PHE A 46 -7.90 -10.76 -3.95
N SER A 47 -8.11 -11.43 -5.09
CA SER A 47 -7.28 -12.53 -5.57
C SER A 47 -6.07 -12.06 -6.39
N LEU A 48 -6.18 -10.89 -7.03
CA LEU A 48 -5.13 -10.26 -7.81
C LEU A 48 -5.10 -8.77 -7.46
N VAL A 49 -3.91 -8.27 -7.09
CA VAL A 49 -3.70 -6.86 -6.76
C VAL A 49 -2.42 -6.39 -7.42
N ILE A 50 -2.50 -5.24 -8.10
CA ILE A 50 -1.35 -4.53 -8.64
C ILE A 50 -1.06 -3.38 -7.68
N PHE A 51 0.18 -3.31 -7.21
CA PHE A 51 0.63 -2.25 -6.30
C PHE A 51 1.27 -1.11 -7.08
N GLU A 52 0.82 0.10 -6.81
CA GLU A 52 1.39 1.35 -7.33
C GLU A 52 1.99 2.15 -6.17
N THR A 53 3.19 2.69 -6.36
CA THR A 53 3.88 3.53 -5.38
C THR A 53 4.72 4.57 -6.09
N ASP A 54 4.83 5.75 -5.52
CA ASP A 54 5.71 6.84 -5.95
C ASP A 54 7.12 6.75 -5.30
N SER A 55 7.34 5.78 -4.41
CA SER A 55 8.61 5.60 -3.72
C SER A 55 9.62 4.80 -4.55
N LEU A 56 10.54 5.53 -5.20
CA LEU A 56 11.66 4.92 -5.94
C LEU A 56 12.56 4.08 -5.02
N ASP A 57 12.74 4.49 -3.78
CA ASP A 57 13.56 3.76 -2.81
C ASP A 57 12.91 2.42 -2.42
N LEU A 58 11.59 2.38 -2.30
CA LEU A 58 10.85 1.13 -2.08
C LEU A 58 11.00 0.19 -3.28
N ILE A 59 10.88 0.72 -4.50
CA ILE A 59 11.06 -0.08 -5.73
C ILE A 59 12.48 -0.66 -5.78
N ARG A 60 13.50 0.15 -5.49
CA ARG A 60 14.90 -0.30 -5.43
C ARG A 60 15.13 -1.31 -4.32
N PHE A 61 14.49 -1.16 -3.17
CA PHE A 61 14.60 -2.11 -2.07
C PHE A 61 13.99 -3.48 -2.41
N LEU A 62 12.88 -3.51 -3.16
CA LEU A 62 12.18 -4.75 -3.50
C LEU A 62 12.78 -5.50 -4.69
N PHE A 63 13.38 -4.78 -5.64
CA PHE A 63 13.81 -5.33 -6.94
C PHE A 63 15.30 -5.09 -7.26
N GLY A 64 16.05 -4.48 -6.33
CA GLY A 64 17.48 -4.20 -6.46
C GLY A 64 18.37 -5.26 -5.83
#